data_AF-A0AA45R7S0-F1
#
_entry.id   AF-A0AA45R7S0-F1
#
_cell.length_a   1.000
_cell.length_b   1.000
_cell.length_c   1.000
_cell.angle_alpha   90.00
_cell.angle_beta   90.00
_cell.angle_gamma   90.00
#
_symmetry.space_group_name_H-M   'P 1'
#
loop_
_entity.id
_entity.type
_entity.pdbx_description
1 polymer ?
#
loop_
_entity_poly.entity_id
_entity_poly.type
_entity_poly.pdbx_seq_one_letter_code
_entity_poly.pdbx_strand_id
1 'polypeptide(L)'
;MLAVLALLLGPVTATAQADPRAVTDDYLFGRSLADFTALRAAARPGDGLVWDSDGCTLAPEHPLGYDFQPACERHDFGYRNYAGQGRFSEDARRRLDELFHADLHDQCAGKWACRRIADGYYFAARQFGKLVAGRETIG
;
A
#
# COMPACT_ATOMS: atom_id res chain seq x y z
N MET A 1 -63.13 -12.04 -1.54
CA MET A 1 -62.18 -11.08 -0.93
C MET A 1 -60.81 -11.33 -1.56
N LEU A 2 -60.31 -10.43 -2.40
CA LEU A 2 -58.95 -10.50 -2.95
C LEU A 2 -58.21 -9.26 -2.46
N ALA A 3 -57.26 -9.45 -1.54
CA ALA A 3 -56.39 -8.40 -1.07
C ALA A 3 -55.20 -8.29 -2.03
N VAL A 4 -55.08 -7.16 -2.73
CA VAL A 4 -53.92 -6.86 -3.57
C VAL A 4 -52.82 -6.32 -2.65
N LEU A 5 -51.81 -7.15 -2.41
CA LEU A 5 -50.61 -6.77 -1.66
C LEU A 5 -49.71 -5.94 -2.59
N ALA A 6 -49.73 -4.62 -2.42
CA ALA A 6 -48.83 -3.72 -3.13
C ALA A 6 -47.41 -3.83 -2.53
N LEU A 7 -46.50 -4.49 -3.25
CA LEU A 7 -45.07 -4.46 -2.94
C LEU A 7 -44.54 -3.04 -3.21
N LEU A 8 -44.21 -2.31 -2.16
CA LEU A 8 -43.46 -1.06 -2.24
C LEU A 8 -41.99 -1.39 -2.54
N LEU A 9 -41.62 -1.41 -3.82
CA LEU A 9 -40.23 -1.40 -4.26
C LEU A 9 -39.64 -0.01 -3.94
N GLY A 10 -39.07 0.13 -2.75
CA GLY A 10 -38.24 1.29 -2.42
C GLY A 10 -36.97 1.32 -3.30
N PRO A 11 -36.41 2.50 -3.60
CA PRO A 11 -35.20 2.58 -4.40
C PRO A 11 -34.04 1.92 -3.64
N VAL A 12 -33.49 0.84 -4.20
CA VAL A 12 -32.18 0.34 -3.79
C VAL A 12 -31.16 1.35 -4.34
N THR A 13 -30.70 2.26 -3.50
CA THR A 13 -29.50 3.04 -3.81
C THR A 13 -28.31 2.09 -3.75
N ALA A 14 -27.94 1.53 -4.90
CA ALA A 14 -26.64 0.89 -5.05
C ALA A 14 -25.57 1.96 -4.82
N THR A 15 -24.88 1.90 -3.69
CA THR A 15 -23.67 2.70 -3.49
C THR A 15 -22.69 2.29 -4.57
N ALA A 16 -22.33 3.21 -5.48
CA ALA A 16 -21.27 2.95 -6.43
C ALA A 16 -19.99 2.66 -5.62
N GLN A 17 -19.56 1.40 -5.62
CA GLN A 17 -18.31 0.99 -4.99
C GLN A 17 -17.18 1.78 -5.66
N ALA A 18 -16.34 2.44 -4.87
CA ALA A 18 -15.20 3.18 -5.42
C ALA A 18 -14.28 2.22 -6.19
N ASP A 19 -13.72 2.66 -7.32
CA ASP A 19 -12.77 1.86 -8.10
C ASP A 19 -11.53 1.53 -7.24
N PRO A 20 -11.24 0.25 -6.94
CA PRO A 20 -10.12 -0.13 -6.10
C PRO A 20 -8.77 0.37 -6.62
N ARG A 21 -8.60 0.52 -7.95
CA ARG A 21 -7.36 1.08 -8.52
C ARG A 21 -7.19 2.55 -8.15
N ALA A 22 -8.26 3.34 -8.26
CA ALA A 22 -8.26 4.74 -7.88
C ALA A 22 -8.03 4.92 -6.37
N VAL A 23 -8.64 4.08 -5.53
CA VAL A 23 -8.42 4.11 -4.07
C VAL A 23 -6.98 3.74 -3.72
N THR A 24 -6.41 2.72 -4.39
CA THR A 24 -5.00 2.35 -4.23
C THR A 24 -4.07 3.52 -4.54
N ASP A 25 -4.33 4.22 -5.65
CA ASP A 25 -3.50 5.33 -6.08
C ASP A 25 -3.66 6.57 -5.19
N ASP A 26 -4.87 6.84 -4.67
CA ASP A 26 -5.09 7.87 -3.64
C ASP A 26 -4.26 7.57 -2.39
N TYR A 27 -4.35 6.37 -1.85
CA TYR A 27 -3.65 5.99 -0.62
C TYR A 27 -2.13 6.00 -0.75
N LEU A 28 -1.61 5.64 -1.93
CA LEU A 28 -0.16 5.66 -2.20
C LEU A 28 0.37 7.07 -2.46
N PHE A 29 -0.27 7.83 -3.34
CA PHE A 29 0.31 9.05 -3.90
C PHE A 29 -0.42 10.34 -3.52
N GLY A 30 -1.66 10.24 -3.05
CA GLY A 30 -2.49 11.37 -2.60
C GLY A 30 -2.42 11.63 -1.10
N ARG A 31 -1.83 10.72 -0.31
CA ARG A 31 -1.78 10.77 1.15
C ARG A 31 -0.35 10.91 1.68
N SER A 32 -0.21 11.62 2.80
CA SER A 32 1.04 11.57 3.57
C SER A 32 1.26 10.16 4.14
N LEU A 33 2.49 9.84 4.52
CA LEU A 33 2.78 8.56 5.18
C LEU A 33 1.98 8.42 6.48
N ALA A 34 1.87 9.49 7.26
CA ALA A 34 1.08 9.50 8.50
C ALA A 34 -0.42 9.23 8.25
N ASP A 35 -1.00 9.83 7.21
CA ASP A 35 -2.40 9.58 6.85
C ASP A 35 -2.60 8.12 6.39
N PHE A 36 -1.67 7.58 5.60
CA PHE A 36 -1.69 6.17 5.21
C PHE A 36 -1.61 5.25 6.42
N THR A 37 -0.70 5.51 7.36
CA THR A 37 -0.58 4.74 8.60
C THR A 37 -1.87 4.79 9.42
N ALA A 38 -2.51 5.95 9.51
CA ALA A 38 -3.80 6.10 10.18
C ALA A 38 -4.91 5.30 9.47
N LEU A 39 -4.98 5.33 8.13
CA LEU A 39 -5.93 4.54 7.34
C LEU A 39 -5.71 3.03 7.54
N ARG A 40 -4.46 2.58 7.53
CA ARG A 40 -4.09 1.18 7.76
C ARG A 40 -4.49 0.71 9.16
N ALA A 41 -4.31 1.55 10.17
CA ALA A 41 -4.72 1.27 11.54
C ALA A 41 -6.26 1.25 11.70
N ALA A 42 -6.97 2.07 10.92
CA ALA A 42 -8.42 2.23 11.00
C ALA A 42 -9.16 1.25 10.08
N ALA A 43 -9.42 0.02 10.52
CA ALA A 43 -10.30 -0.96 9.83
C ALA A 43 -9.98 -1.27 8.34
N ARG A 44 -8.86 -0.77 7.79
CA ARG A 44 -8.35 -1.07 6.43
C ARG A 44 -9.40 -0.80 5.34
N PRO A 45 -9.84 0.46 5.16
CA PRO A 45 -10.99 0.80 4.33
C PRO A 45 -10.67 0.64 2.85
N GLY A 46 -11.61 0.09 2.07
CA GLY A 46 -11.48 -0.11 0.63
C GLY A 46 -11.65 -1.57 0.26
N ASP A 47 -12.87 -1.93 -0.13
CA ASP A 47 -13.21 -3.29 -0.51
C ASP A 47 -12.37 -3.75 -1.72
N GLY A 48 -11.77 -4.93 -1.60
CA GLY A 48 -10.91 -5.51 -2.64
C GLY A 48 -9.46 -5.01 -2.63
N LEU A 49 -9.05 -4.26 -1.61
CA LEU A 49 -7.63 -3.90 -1.40
C LEU A 49 -6.90 -4.95 -0.55
N VAL A 50 -5.64 -5.22 -0.90
CA VAL A 50 -4.76 -6.11 -0.17
C VAL A 50 -3.95 -5.31 0.85
N TRP A 51 -4.17 -5.58 2.14
CA TRP A 51 -3.51 -4.86 3.25
C TRP A 51 -2.45 -5.70 3.97
N ASP A 52 -2.30 -6.96 3.61
CA ASP A 52 -1.27 -7.83 4.19
C ASP A 52 0.11 -7.22 3.97
N SER A 53 0.96 -7.29 4.97
CA SER A 53 2.33 -6.80 4.92
C SER A 53 3.14 -7.57 5.95
N ASP A 54 4.34 -7.93 5.54
CA ASP A 54 5.37 -8.61 6.32
C ASP A 54 6.46 -7.62 6.78
N GLY A 55 6.19 -6.32 6.64
CA GLY A 55 7.07 -5.24 7.08
C GLY A 55 8.32 -5.19 6.23
N CYS A 56 9.46 -4.88 6.86
CA CYS A 56 10.72 -4.78 6.13
C CYS A 56 11.38 -6.16 5.93
N THR A 57 10.74 -7.16 5.31
CA THR A 57 11.15 -8.59 5.29
C THR A 57 12.64 -8.87 5.00
N LEU A 58 13.30 -8.04 4.19
CA LEU A 58 14.71 -8.20 3.80
C LEU A 58 15.68 -7.31 4.58
N ALA A 59 15.20 -6.56 5.57
CA ALA A 59 16.00 -5.61 6.31
C ALA A 59 15.50 -5.42 7.77
N PRO A 60 16.34 -4.99 8.71
CA PRO A 60 15.90 -4.80 10.10
C PRO A 60 14.81 -3.72 10.22
N GLU A 61 13.58 -4.01 10.67
CA GLU A 61 12.50 -2.99 10.81
C GLU A 61 12.92 -1.72 11.59
N HIS A 62 13.83 -1.91 12.57
CA HIS A 62 14.38 -0.83 13.39
C HIS A 62 15.91 -0.69 13.26
N PRO A 63 16.44 -0.21 12.12
CA PRO A 63 17.89 -0.11 11.95
C PRO A 63 18.41 1.03 12.83
N LEU A 64 19.22 0.70 13.84
CA LEU A 64 19.77 1.68 14.80
C LEU A 64 18.69 2.52 15.52
N GLY A 65 17.48 1.98 15.69
CA GLY A 65 16.37 2.63 16.39
C GLY A 65 15.54 3.60 15.56
N TYR A 66 15.77 3.71 14.24
CA TYR A 66 14.83 4.38 13.34
C TYR A 66 13.64 3.47 13.06
N ASP A 67 12.41 3.98 13.03
CA ASP A 67 11.25 3.18 12.66
C ASP A 67 10.99 3.33 11.16
N PHE A 68 11.27 2.27 10.40
CA PHE A 68 11.00 2.22 8.96
C PHE A 68 9.75 1.38 8.62
N GLN A 69 9.10 0.79 9.63
CA GLN A 69 7.93 -0.07 9.47
C GLN A 69 6.83 0.63 8.66
N PRO A 70 6.43 1.90 8.93
CA PRO A 70 5.39 2.56 8.16
C PRO A 70 5.68 2.65 6.65
N ALA A 71 6.93 2.92 6.26
CA ALA A 71 7.32 2.98 4.85
C ALA A 71 7.28 1.60 4.19
N CYS A 72 7.75 0.57 4.88
CA CYS A 72 7.71 -0.81 4.39
C CYS A 72 6.26 -1.28 4.19
N GLU A 73 5.36 -1.00 5.15
CA GLU A 73 3.95 -1.34 5.03
C GLU A 73 3.26 -0.65 3.84
N ARG A 74 3.63 0.60 3.54
CA ARG A 74 3.11 1.32 2.36
C ARG A 74 3.67 0.78 1.05
N HIS A 75 4.94 0.37 1.05
CA HIS A 75 5.59 -0.28 -0.09
C HIS A 75 4.92 -1.61 -0.43
N ASP A 76 4.67 -2.46 0.57
CA ASP A 76 3.96 -3.74 0.44
C ASP A 76 2.54 -3.55 -0.09
N PHE A 77 1.81 -2.58 0.48
CA PHE A 77 0.47 -2.23 0.00
C PHE A 77 0.50 -1.91 -1.50
N GLY A 78 1.46 -1.11 -1.94
CA GLY A 78 1.62 -0.78 -3.35
C GLY A 78 1.92 -1.99 -4.22
N TYR A 79 2.91 -2.80 -3.83
CA TYR A 79 3.32 -3.99 -4.57
C TYR A 79 2.18 -4.99 -4.73
N ARG A 80 1.53 -5.37 -3.63
CA ARG A 80 0.47 -6.37 -3.61
C ARG A 80 -0.76 -5.91 -4.39
N ASN A 81 -1.19 -4.67 -4.22
CA ASN A 81 -2.35 -4.16 -4.95
C ASN A 81 -2.07 -3.99 -6.43
N TYR A 82 -0.91 -3.45 -6.84
CA TYR A 82 -0.59 -3.33 -8.27
C TYR A 82 -0.45 -4.70 -8.93
N ALA A 83 0.11 -5.70 -8.24
CA ALA A 83 0.20 -7.07 -8.71
C ALA A 83 -1.19 -7.72 -8.84
N GLY A 84 -2.00 -7.68 -7.77
CA GLY A 84 -3.37 -8.21 -7.76
C GLY A 84 -4.31 -7.51 -8.76
N GLN A 85 -4.03 -6.24 -9.08
CA GLN A 85 -4.76 -5.47 -10.10
C GLN A 85 -4.20 -5.66 -11.52
N GLY A 86 -3.19 -6.51 -11.72
CA GLY A 86 -2.63 -6.81 -13.04
C GLY A 86 -1.96 -5.62 -13.73
N ARG A 87 -1.38 -4.70 -12.95
CA ARG A 87 -0.74 -3.46 -13.45
C ARG A 87 0.67 -3.24 -12.92
N PHE A 88 1.33 -4.29 -12.44
CA PHE A 88 2.68 -4.25 -11.91
C PHE A 88 3.74 -4.30 -13.02
N SER A 89 3.89 -3.20 -13.75
CA SER A 89 4.97 -3.01 -14.74
C SER A 89 6.27 -2.54 -14.08
N GLU A 90 7.40 -2.56 -14.81
CA GLU A 90 8.66 -1.97 -14.31
C GLU A 90 8.56 -0.48 -13.99
N ASP A 91 7.76 0.26 -14.76
CA ASP A 91 7.53 1.69 -14.52
C ASP A 91 6.70 1.90 -13.25
N ALA A 92 5.67 1.07 -13.04
CA ALA A 92 4.92 1.08 -11.79
C ALA A 92 5.81 0.72 -10.60
N ARG A 93 6.61 -0.34 -10.72
CA ARG A 93 7.59 -0.76 -9.71
C ARG A 93 8.54 0.37 -9.35
N ARG A 94 9.12 1.04 -10.37
CA ARG A 94 10.01 2.19 -10.15
C ARG A 94 9.33 3.30 -9.36
N ARG A 95 8.09 3.66 -9.73
CA ARG A 95 7.32 4.69 -9.03
C ARG A 95 7.00 4.32 -7.57
N LEU A 96 6.71 3.05 -7.31
CA LEU A 96 6.49 2.53 -5.95
C LEU A 96 7.79 2.54 -5.11
N ASP A 97 8.91 2.16 -5.71
CA ASP A 97 10.22 2.19 -5.04
C ASP A 97 10.68 3.63 -4.74
N GLU A 98 10.40 4.58 -5.65
CA GLU A 98 10.67 6.02 -5.44
C GLU A 98 9.82 6.60 -4.30
N LEU A 99 8.54 6.21 -4.21
CA LEU A 99 7.67 6.58 -3.08
C LEU A 99 8.24 6.03 -1.76
N PHE A 100 8.64 4.77 -1.74
CA PHE A 100 9.27 4.14 -0.57
C PHE A 100 10.54 4.87 -0.13
N HIS A 101 11.40 5.26 -1.08
CA HIS A 101 12.59 6.05 -0.77
C HIS A 101 12.25 7.40 -0.13
N ALA A 102 11.24 8.09 -0.67
CA ALA A 102 10.76 9.35 -0.11
C ALA A 102 10.26 9.18 1.33
N ASP A 103 9.52 8.11 1.61
CA ASP A 103 8.97 7.81 2.95
C ASP A 103 10.03 7.49 3.99
N LEU A 104 11.03 6.71 3.60
CA LEU A 104 12.18 6.46 4.46
C LEU A 104 12.93 7.77 4.78
N HIS A 105 13.12 8.63 3.78
CA HIS A 105 13.79 9.92 3.95
C HIS A 105 12.98 10.90 4.82
N ASP A 106 11.65 10.87 4.73
CA ASP A 106 10.76 11.69 5.56
C ASP A 106 10.86 11.29 7.04
N GLN A 107 10.76 9.98 7.32
CA GLN A 107 10.94 9.42 8.68
C GLN A 107 12.32 9.71 9.28
N CYS A 108 13.33 9.93 8.43
CA CYS A 108 14.65 10.33 8.89
C CYS A 108 14.74 11.76 9.43
N ALA A 109 13.76 12.64 9.17
CA ALA A 109 13.72 14.02 9.66
C ALA A 109 15.07 14.78 9.48
N GLY A 110 15.75 14.57 8.35
CA GLY A 110 17.03 15.23 8.06
C GLY A 110 18.29 14.54 8.61
N LYS A 111 18.17 13.50 9.43
CA LYS A 111 19.32 12.83 10.05
C LYS A 111 20.15 12.10 8.99
N TRP A 112 21.40 12.53 8.82
CA TRP A 112 22.30 11.99 7.79
C TRP A 112 22.48 10.47 7.87
N ALA A 113 22.72 9.93 9.08
CA ALA A 113 22.95 8.50 9.27
C ALA A 113 21.71 7.67 8.88
N CYS A 114 20.51 8.14 9.27
CA CYS A 114 19.25 7.53 8.88
C CYS A 114 19.08 7.51 7.37
N ARG A 115 19.33 8.65 6.69
CA ARG A 115 19.20 8.75 5.22
C ARG A 115 20.14 7.80 4.48
N ARG A 116 21.34 7.55 5.00
CA ARG A 116 22.25 6.55 4.42
C ARG A 116 21.73 5.12 4.54
N ILE A 117 21.05 4.80 5.63
CA ILE A 117 20.37 3.52 5.79
C ILE A 117 19.19 3.45 4.83
N ALA A 118 18.36 4.51 4.74
CA ALA A 118 17.25 4.62 3.80
C ALA A 118 17.68 4.40 2.33
N ASP A 119 18.81 4.97 1.93
CA ASP A 119 19.39 4.76 0.59
C ASP A 119 19.74 3.28 0.34
N GLY A 120 20.22 2.57 1.36
CA GLY A 120 20.48 1.13 1.30
C GLY A 120 19.21 0.28 1.14
N TYR A 121 18.13 0.66 1.81
CA TYR A 121 16.82 0.00 1.70
C TYR A 121 16.26 0.15 0.29
N TYR A 122 16.28 1.38 -0.23
CA TYR A 122 15.87 1.67 -1.60
C TYR A 122 16.70 0.88 -2.62
N PHE A 123 18.02 0.85 -2.46
CA PHE A 123 18.89 0.06 -3.33
C PHE A 123 18.51 -1.43 -3.33
N ALA A 124 18.27 -2.01 -2.15
CA ALA A 124 17.86 -3.41 -2.02
C ALA A 124 16.49 -3.66 -2.70
N ALA A 125 15.51 -2.78 -2.52
CA ALA A 125 14.20 -2.88 -3.18
C ALA A 125 14.34 -2.85 -4.72
N ARG A 126 15.15 -1.92 -5.26
CA ARG A 126 15.41 -1.82 -6.71
C ARG A 126 16.06 -3.08 -7.28
N GLN A 127 17.03 -3.65 -6.56
CA GLN A 127 17.83 -4.78 -7.02
C GLN A 127 17.13 -6.13 -6.83
N PHE A 128 16.44 -6.34 -5.72
CA PHE A 128 15.93 -7.66 -5.32
C PHE A 128 14.40 -7.75 -5.24
N GLY A 129 13.67 -6.63 -5.30
CA GLY A 129 12.20 -6.62 -5.16
C GLY A 129 11.44 -7.49 -6.17
N LYS A 130 12.00 -7.70 -7.37
CA LYS A 130 11.42 -8.62 -8.38
C LYS A 130 11.41 -10.08 -7.94
N LEU A 131 12.42 -10.50 -7.17
CA LEU A 131 12.55 -11.88 -6.69
C LEU A 131 11.53 -12.19 -5.58
N VAL A 132 11.17 -11.18 -4.80
CA VAL A 132 10.16 -11.29 -3.74
C VAL A 132 8.76 -11.31 -4.35
N ALA A 133 8.43 -10.35 -5.23
CA ALA A 133 7.14 -10.30 -5.90
C ALA A 133 6.82 -11.58 -6.70
N GLY A 134 7.83 -12.19 -7.34
CA GLY A 134 7.67 -13.45 -8.07
C GLY A 134 7.41 -14.68 -7.18
N ARG A 135 7.78 -14.65 -5.90
CA ARG A 135 7.53 -15.74 -4.95
C ARG A 135 6.11 -15.70 -4.40
N GLU A 136 5.52 -14.52 -4.28
CA GLU A 136 4.14 -14.33 -3.82
C GLU A 136 3.10 -14.67 -4.88
N THR A 137 3.49 -14.66 -6.16
CA THR A 137 2.64 -15.10 -7.28
C THR A 137 2.60 -16.63 -7.49
N ILE A 138 3.35 -17.40 -6.70
CA ILE A 138 3.40 -18.89 -6.76
C ILE A 138 2.83 -19.52 -5.47
N GLY A 139 2.29 -18.70 -4.55
CA GLY A 139 1.63 -19.14 -3.33
C GLY A 139 0.14 -19.39 -3.51
#